data_AF-S4RNG8-F1
#
_entry.id   AF-S4RNG8-F1
#
_cell.length_a   1.000
_cell.length_b   1.000
_cell.length_c   1.000
_cell.angle_alpha   90.00
_cell.angle_beta   90.00
_cell.angle_gamma   90.00
#
_symmetry.space_group_name_H-M   'P 1'
#
loop_
_entity.id
_entity.type
_entity.pdbx_description
1 polymer ?
#
loop_
_entity_poly.entity_id
_entity_poly.type
_entity_poly.pdbx_seq_one_letter_code
_entity_poly.pdbx_strand_id
1 'polypeptide(L)'
;LGYGTQVIVTYLNVFYVVILAWAIFYFCNCFTADLPWASCNNHWNTNSCVEFHHTENITAVRVAREGTSPVIEYWERRVLGISNGIDNIGNLRWELALCLLAAWIVCYFCIWKGTKSTGKGKVVYVTATFPYVMLIILLIRGVTLPGASEGIKFYLYPDVSRLSDPQVRWTKHSGRHVVYRTA
;
A
#
# COMPACT_ATOMS: atom_id res chain seq x y z
N LEU A 1 -32.68 -1.69 -7.02
CA LEU A 1 -31.60 -0.67 -6.99
C LEU A 1 -31.00 -0.54 -5.59
N GLY A 2 -31.77 -0.16 -4.56
CA GLY A 2 -31.25 0.03 -3.18
C GLY A 2 -30.57 -1.18 -2.52
N TYR A 3 -31.12 -2.39 -2.67
CA TYR A 3 -30.47 -3.60 -2.15
C TYR A 3 -29.14 -3.93 -2.85
N GLY A 4 -29.07 -3.69 -4.16
CA GLY A 4 -27.84 -3.89 -4.94
C GLY A 4 -26.73 -2.94 -4.52
N THR A 5 -27.06 -1.66 -4.31
CA THR A 5 -26.09 -0.68 -3.79
C THR A 5 -25.65 -1.01 -2.37
N GLN A 6 -26.55 -1.52 -1.52
CA GLN A 6 -26.20 -1.90 -0.15
C GLN A 6 -25.20 -3.07 -0.09
N VAL A 7 -25.38 -4.07 -0.94
CA VAL A 7 -24.45 -5.19 -1.06
C VAL A 7 -23.06 -4.71 -1.50
N ILE A 8 -23.00 -3.86 -2.54
CA ILE A 8 -21.73 -3.29 -3.03
C ILE A 8 -21.02 -2.48 -1.93
N VAL A 9 -21.75 -1.59 -1.25
CA VAL A 9 -21.19 -0.78 -0.14
C VAL A 9 -20.66 -1.65 0.99
N THR A 10 -21.34 -2.76 1.30
CA THR A 10 -20.90 -3.69 2.34
C THR A 10 -19.59 -4.38 1.96
N TYR A 11 -19.46 -4.87 0.72
CA TYR A 11 -18.21 -5.47 0.24
C TYR A 11 -17.06 -4.46 0.22
N LEU A 12 -17.31 -3.24 -0.23
CA LEU A 12 -16.31 -2.17 -0.22
C LEU A 12 -15.86 -1.88 1.21
N ASN A 13 -16.79 -1.75 2.17
CA ASN A 13 -16.46 -1.47 3.56
C ASN A 13 -15.54 -2.53 4.16
N VAL A 14 -15.83 -3.83 3.97
CA VAL A 14 -14.98 -4.92 4.44
C VAL A 14 -13.57 -4.82 3.85
N PHE A 15 -13.46 -4.58 2.54
CA PHE A 15 -12.16 -4.39 1.88
C PHE A 15 -11.37 -3.20 2.44
N TYR A 16 -12.03 -2.06 2.64
CA TYR A 16 -11.38 -0.87 3.19
C TYR A 16 -10.90 -1.08 4.63
N VAL A 17 -11.66 -1.80 5.47
CA VAL A 17 -11.25 -2.10 6.85
C VAL A 17 -10.03 -3.03 6.89
N VAL A 18 -9.91 -3.99 5.96
CA VAL A 18 -8.71 -4.83 5.83
C VAL A 18 -7.48 -4.01 5.45
N ILE A 19 -7.61 -3.10 4.47
CA ILE A 19 -6.51 -2.21 4.08
C ILE A 19 -6.10 -1.30 5.24
N LEU A 20 -7.08 -0.77 5.99
CA LEU A 20 -6.82 0.03 7.18
C LEU A 20 -6.08 -0.76 8.27
N ALA A 21 -6.42 -2.03 8.46
CA ALA A 21 -5.72 -2.91 9.39
C ALA A 21 -4.24 -3.10 9.00
N TRP A 22 -3.95 -3.29 7.71
CA TRP A 22 -2.57 -3.32 7.22
C TRP A 22 -1.85 -1.98 7.45
N ALA A 23 -2.51 -0.84 7.18
CA ALA A 23 -1.92 0.47 7.44
C ALA A 23 -1.59 0.68 8.93
N ILE A 24 -2.48 0.29 9.85
CA ILE A 24 -2.23 0.34 11.29
C ILE A 24 -1.06 -0.57 11.67
N PHE A 25 -1.01 -1.78 11.10
CA PHE A 25 0.10 -2.70 11.33
C PHE A 25 1.44 -2.10 10.91
N TYR A 26 1.55 -1.55 9.69
CA TYR A 26 2.75 -0.85 9.23
C TYR A 26 3.09 0.37 10.11
N PHE A 27 2.08 1.16 10.48
CA PHE A 27 2.25 2.34 11.33
C PHE A 27 2.83 1.97 12.70
N CYS A 28 2.34 0.91 13.34
CA CYS A 28 2.89 0.43 14.61
C CYS A 28 4.34 -0.06 14.45
N ASN A 29 4.66 -0.71 13.33
CA ASN A 29 6.02 -1.16 13.03
C ASN A 29 6.98 -0.02 12.64
N CYS A 30 6.49 1.21 12.38
CA CYS A 30 7.37 2.37 12.18
C CYS A 30 8.01 2.89 13.47
N PHE A 31 7.51 2.50 14.65
CA PHE A 31 8.08 2.91 15.95
C PHE A 31 9.25 2.03 16.40
N THR A 32 9.58 0.97 15.67
CA THR A 32 10.76 0.16 15.97
C THR A 32 12.03 0.90 15.57
N ALA A 33 13.12 0.71 16.35
CA ALA A 33 14.39 1.40 16.12
C ALA A 33 14.98 1.09 14.73
N ASP A 34 14.90 -0.19 14.32
CA ASP A 34 15.23 -0.65 12.98
C ASP A 34 13.95 -1.04 12.25
N LEU A 35 13.82 -0.63 10.98
CA LEU A 35 12.65 -0.95 10.17
C LEU A 35 12.74 -2.42 9.71
N PRO A 36 11.72 -3.26 9.97
CA PRO A 36 11.79 -4.70 9.71
C PRO A 36 11.81 -5.05 8.22
N TRP A 37 11.46 -4.10 7.34
CA TRP A 37 11.54 -4.24 5.88
C TRP A 37 12.79 -3.56 5.27
N ALA A 38 13.69 -3.01 6.08
CA ALA A 38 14.92 -2.39 5.60
C ALA A 38 16.07 -3.40 5.46
N SER A 39 16.09 -4.45 6.27
CA SER A 39 17.18 -5.45 6.30
C SER A 39 16.72 -6.87 5.98
N CYS A 40 17.64 -7.65 5.45
CA CYS A 40 17.47 -9.07 5.16
C CYS A 40 17.72 -9.97 6.39
N ASN A 41 18.17 -9.43 7.53
CA ASN A 41 18.52 -10.19 8.73
C ASN A 41 17.31 -10.48 9.65
N ASN A 42 16.29 -11.16 9.11
CA ASN A 42 15.08 -11.50 9.87
C ASN A 42 14.70 -12.98 9.70
N HIS A 43 14.00 -13.54 10.68
CA HIS A 43 13.63 -14.97 10.69
C HIS A 43 12.66 -15.39 9.58
N TRP A 44 12.02 -14.44 8.90
CA TRP A 44 11.09 -14.70 7.79
C TRP A 44 11.75 -14.61 6.40
N ASN A 45 12.99 -14.14 6.33
CA ASN A 45 13.68 -13.91 5.06
C ASN A 45 14.32 -15.18 4.51
N THR A 46 14.42 -15.28 3.19
CA THR A 46 15.11 -16.37 2.50
C THR A 46 16.57 -16.03 2.23
N ASN A 47 17.36 -17.04 1.90
CA ASN A 47 18.71 -16.88 1.34
C ASN A 47 18.75 -16.09 0.02
N SER A 48 17.60 -15.84 -0.62
CA SER A 48 17.43 -15.02 -1.82
C SER A 48 17.12 -13.53 -1.55
N CYS A 49 17.12 -13.10 -0.29
CA CYS A 49 16.89 -11.69 0.06
C CYS A 49 18.14 -10.86 -0.24
N VAL A 50 17.99 -9.74 -0.96
CA VAL A 50 19.10 -8.86 -1.33
C VAL A 50 18.87 -7.44 -0.82
N GLU A 51 19.83 -6.92 -0.05
CA GLU A 51 19.86 -5.51 0.37
C GLU A 51 20.47 -4.65 -0.74
N PHE A 52 19.74 -3.65 -1.23
CA PHE A 52 20.16 -2.80 -2.34
C PHE A 52 21.35 -1.88 -2.04
N HIS A 53 21.80 -1.81 -0.78
CA HIS A 53 22.67 -0.71 -0.33
C HIS A 53 24.16 -1.04 -0.26
N HIS A 54 24.61 -2.23 -0.65
CA HIS A 54 26.02 -2.58 -0.39
C HIS A 54 26.58 -3.74 -1.25
N THR A 55 26.64 -3.63 -2.58
CA THR A 55 27.53 -4.57 -3.30
C THR A 55 28.06 -4.09 -4.65
N GLU A 56 29.32 -3.68 -4.69
CA GLU A 56 30.11 -3.44 -5.92
C GLU A 56 30.76 -4.74 -6.47
N ASN A 57 30.24 -5.94 -6.12
CA ASN A 57 30.77 -7.21 -6.59
C ASN A 57 29.88 -7.83 -7.69
N ILE A 58 30.49 -8.24 -8.81
CA ILE A 58 29.84 -8.76 -10.03
C ILE A 58 28.99 -10.04 -9.77
N THR A 59 29.34 -10.84 -8.77
CA THR A 59 28.54 -12.00 -8.33
C THR A 59 27.22 -11.58 -7.67
N ALA A 60 27.21 -10.46 -6.96
CA ALA A 60 26.00 -9.91 -6.34
C ALA A 60 25.02 -9.33 -7.37
N VAL A 61 25.48 -8.92 -8.56
CA VAL A 61 24.61 -8.43 -9.66
C VAL A 61 23.76 -9.57 -10.25
N ARG A 62 24.27 -10.80 -10.32
CA ARG A 62 23.46 -11.96 -10.73
C ARG A 62 22.45 -12.34 -9.66
N VAL A 63 22.86 -12.32 -8.39
CA VAL A 63 21.99 -12.55 -7.23
C VAL A 63 20.92 -11.47 -7.11
N ALA A 64 21.21 -10.20 -7.44
CA ALA A 64 20.23 -9.11 -7.43
C ALA A 64 19.18 -9.21 -8.55
N ARG A 65 19.44 -9.96 -9.62
CA ARG A 65 18.45 -10.21 -10.70
C ARG A 65 17.48 -11.34 -10.38
N GLU A 66 17.88 -12.28 -9.54
CA GLU A 66 17.08 -13.44 -9.10
C GLU A 66 16.56 -13.30 -7.66
N GLY A 67 17.14 -12.36 -6.91
CA GLY A 67 16.82 -12.09 -5.52
C GLY A 67 15.62 -11.17 -5.36
N THR A 68 14.92 -11.35 -4.23
CA THR A 68 13.76 -10.54 -3.88
C THR A 68 14.15 -9.46 -2.89
N SER A 69 13.44 -8.33 -2.91
CA SER A 69 13.71 -7.25 -1.98
C SER A 69 13.21 -7.59 -0.57
N PRO A 70 13.86 -7.11 0.50
CA PRO A 70 13.41 -7.32 1.88
C PRO A 70 11.99 -6.81 2.12
N VAL A 71 11.57 -5.78 1.37
CA VAL A 71 10.20 -5.23 1.42
C VAL A 71 9.17 -6.21 0.87
N ILE A 72 9.49 -6.88 -0.24
CA ILE A 72 8.60 -7.88 -0.86
C ILE A 72 8.50 -9.11 0.04
N GLU A 73 9.63 -9.62 0.54
CA GLU A 73 9.60 -10.78 1.45
C GLU A 73 8.85 -10.46 2.76
N TYR A 74 9.01 -9.25 3.30
CA TYR A 74 8.24 -8.79 4.45
C TYR A 74 6.73 -8.79 4.16
N TRP A 75 6.32 -8.24 3.02
CA TRP A 75 4.90 -8.22 2.65
C TRP A 75 4.34 -9.63 2.43
N GLU A 76 5.01 -10.47 1.66
CA GLU A 76 4.48 -11.79 1.25
C GLU A 76 4.51 -12.81 2.39
N ARG A 77 5.60 -12.83 3.18
CA ARG A 77 5.80 -13.87 4.20
C ARG A 77 5.41 -13.45 5.59
N ARG A 78 5.67 -12.18 5.95
CA ARG A 78 5.38 -11.67 7.30
C ARG A 78 3.98 -11.06 7.37
N VAL A 79 3.60 -10.19 6.45
CA VAL A 79 2.30 -9.50 6.50
C VAL A 79 1.16 -10.38 5.99
N LEU A 80 1.26 -10.85 4.75
CA LEU A 80 0.21 -11.68 4.12
C LEU A 80 0.30 -13.15 4.54
N GLY A 81 1.50 -13.70 4.68
CA GLY A 81 1.71 -15.12 4.96
C GLY A 81 1.14 -16.00 3.86
N ILE A 82 1.52 -15.73 2.60
CA ILE A 82 1.00 -16.45 1.43
C ILE A 82 1.29 -17.95 1.57
N SER A 83 0.24 -18.77 1.51
CA SER A 83 0.32 -20.23 1.49
C SER A 83 0.45 -20.76 0.05
N ASN A 84 0.86 -22.01 -0.09
CA ASN A 84 1.09 -22.66 -1.39
C ASN A 84 -0.18 -22.86 -2.25
N GLY A 85 -1.38 -22.45 -1.78
CA GLY A 85 -2.63 -22.54 -2.54
C GLY A 85 -3.87 -22.09 -1.74
N ILE A 86 -4.97 -21.80 -2.46
CA ILE A 86 -6.24 -21.36 -1.86
C ILE A 86 -6.90 -22.43 -0.98
N ASP A 87 -6.59 -23.71 -1.24
CA ASP A 87 -7.10 -24.87 -0.51
C ASP A 87 -6.45 -25.03 0.87
N ASN A 88 -5.27 -24.45 1.09
CA ASN A 88 -4.57 -24.48 2.37
C ASN A 88 -4.54 -23.06 2.95
N ILE A 89 -5.66 -22.65 3.55
CA ILE A 89 -5.72 -21.43 4.35
C ILE A 89 -4.82 -21.67 5.57
N GLY A 90 -3.62 -21.09 5.54
CA GLY A 90 -2.60 -21.27 6.56
C GLY A 90 -3.02 -20.73 7.94
N ASN A 91 -2.04 -20.58 8.84
CA ASN A 91 -2.32 -20.09 10.19
C ASN A 91 -2.66 -18.59 10.19
N LEU A 92 -3.74 -18.24 10.91
CA LEU A 92 -4.14 -16.85 11.11
C LEU A 92 -3.10 -16.12 11.98
N ARG A 93 -2.53 -15.02 11.47
CA ARG A 93 -1.62 -14.17 12.24
C ARG A 93 -2.41 -13.29 13.22
N TRP A 94 -2.36 -13.64 14.51
CA TRP A 94 -3.07 -12.93 15.58
C TRP A 94 -2.75 -11.44 15.66
N GLU A 95 -1.52 -11.02 15.33
CA GLU A 95 -1.13 -9.61 15.25
C GLU A 95 -2.03 -8.83 14.26
N LEU A 96 -2.27 -9.39 13.07
CA LEU A 96 -3.15 -8.79 12.07
C LEU A 96 -4.61 -8.84 12.52
N ALA A 97 -5.05 -9.92 13.17
CA ALA A 97 -6.41 -10.03 13.70
C ALA A 97 -6.69 -8.95 14.77
N LEU A 98 -5.70 -8.64 15.62
CA LEU A 98 -5.78 -7.55 16.60
C LEU A 98 -5.80 -6.18 15.91
N CYS A 99 -4.96 -5.95 14.90
CA CYS A 99 -5.00 -4.72 14.10
C CYS A 99 -6.35 -4.55 13.38
N LEU A 100 -6.96 -5.65 12.90
CA LEU A 100 -8.29 -5.64 12.30
C LEU A 100 -9.38 -5.26 13.30
N LEU A 101 -9.33 -5.83 14.51
CA LEU A 101 -10.24 -5.48 15.60
C LEU A 101 -10.09 -4.00 15.99
N ALA A 102 -8.86 -3.50 16.09
CA ALA A 102 -8.60 -2.09 16.34
C ALA A 102 -9.17 -1.18 15.23
N ALA A 103 -8.98 -1.55 13.96
CA ALA A 103 -9.56 -0.83 12.81
C ALA A 103 -11.09 -0.75 12.91
N TRP A 104 -11.75 -1.86 13.25
CA TRP A 104 -13.20 -1.92 13.49
C TRP A 104 -13.65 -0.99 14.62
N ILE A 105 -12.94 -0.98 15.74
CA ILE A 105 -13.22 -0.09 16.88
C ILE A 105 -13.08 1.38 16.46
N VAL A 106 -12.02 1.73 15.74
CA VAL A 106 -11.79 3.09 15.24
C VAL A 106 -12.92 3.50 14.29
N CYS A 107 -13.29 2.65 13.33
CA CYS A 107 -14.41 2.91 12.43
C CYS A 107 -15.74 3.08 13.20
N TYR A 108 -15.98 2.26 14.21
CA TYR A 108 -17.16 2.38 15.07
C TYR A 108 -17.19 3.73 15.78
N PHE A 109 -16.10 4.16 16.42
CA PHE A 109 -16.01 5.49 17.05
C PHE A 109 -16.16 6.64 16.04
N CYS A 110 -15.62 6.48 14.82
CA CYS A 110 -15.79 7.42 13.72
C CYS A 110 -17.24 7.56 13.26
N ILE A 111 -18.12 6.60 13.54
CA ILE A 111 -19.55 6.65 13.17
C ILE A 111 -20.43 6.98 14.37
N TRP A 112 -20.17 6.42 15.55
CA TRP A 112 -21.03 6.42 16.74
C TRP A 112 -21.54 7.81 17.16
N LYS A 113 -20.71 8.86 17.14
CA LYS A 113 -21.16 10.24 17.48
C LYS A 113 -22.00 10.96 16.40
N GLY A 114 -22.40 10.29 15.31
CA GLY A 114 -23.17 10.86 14.20
C GLY A 114 -22.36 11.83 13.31
N THR A 115 -22.89 12.19 12.14
CA THR A 115 -22.26 13.11 11.16
C THR A 115 -22.38 14.58 11.55
N LYS A 116 -23.21 14.92 12.54
CA LYS A 116 -23.43 16.29 13.02
C LYS A 116 -22.52 16.71 14.17
N SER A 117 -21.66 15.83 14.65
CA SER A 117 -20.70 16.19 15.71
C SER A 117 -19.62 17.10 15.15
N THR A 118 -19.64 18.38 15.54
CA THR A 118 -18.63 19.42 15.20
C THR A 118 -17.19 18.97 15.47
N GLY A 119 -16.98 18.01 16.39
CA GLY A 119 -15.68 17.40 16.65
C GLY A 119 -15.13 16.57 15.47
N LYS A 120 -15.99 15.85 14.74
CA LYS A 120 -15.56 15.08 13.55
C LYS A 120 -15.16 15.98 12.41
N GLY A 121 -15.84 17.11 12.21
CA GLY A 121 -15.45 18.10 11.18
C GLY A 121 -14.00 18.53 11.35
N LYS A 122 -13.62 18.94 12.57
CA LYS A 122 -12.24 19.37 12.88
C LYS A 122 -11.20 18.29 12.64
N VAL A 123 -11.45 17.05 13.12
CA VAL A 123 -10.53 15.93 12.89
C VAL A 123 -10.45 15.57 11.41
N VAL A 124 -11.57 15.62 10.69
CA VAL A 124 -11.63 15.34 9.25
C VAL A 124 -10.85 16.38 8.45
N TYR A 125 -10.93 17.67 8.78
CA TYR A 125 -10.11 18.69 8.12
C TYR A 125 -8.62 18.44 8.32
N VAL A 126 -8.21 17.98 9.51
CA VAL A 126 -6.82 17.59 9.78
C VAL A 126 -6.43 16.34 8.97
N THR A 127 -7.25 15.29 8.98
CA THR A 127 -6.96 14.06 8.22
C THR A 127 -7.06 14.23 6.71
N ALA A 128 -7.84 15.20 6.21
CA ALA A 128 -7.96 15.50 4.79
C ALA A 128 -6.79 16.34 4.28
N THR A 129 -6.21 17.20 5.12
CA THR A 129 -5.04 18.02 4.77
C THR A 129 -3.71 17.26 4.95
N PHE A 130 -3.65 16.31 5.89
CA PHE A 130 -2.45 15.53 6.17
C PHE A 130 -1.84 14.83 4.94
N PRO A 131 -2.60 14.12 4.08
CA PRO A 131 -2.06 13.52 2.87
C PRO A 131 -1.41 14.52 1.92
N TYR A 132 -1.97 15.73 1.78
CA TYR A 132 -1.37 16.76 0.92
C TYR A 132 -0.04 17.25 1.47
N VAL A 133 0.04 17.49 2.79
CA VAL A 133 1.30 17.87 3.44
C VAL A 133 2.33 16.75 3.30
N MET A 134 1.93 15.49 3.54
CA MET A 134 2.79 14.32 3.38
C MET A 134 3.31 14.19 1.94
N LEU A 135 2.44 14.37 0.94
CA LEU A 135 2.82 14.34 -0.48
C LEU A 135 3.83 15.45 -0.82
N ILE A 136 3.68 16.65 -0.28
CA ILE A 136 4.63 17.75 -0.52
C ILE A 136 6.00 17.41 0.10
N ILE A 137 6.03 16.88 1.32
CA ILE A 137 7.29 16.48 1.98
C ILE A 137 7.96 15.33 1.21
N LEU A 138 7.19 14.33 0.79
CA LEU A 138 7.68 13.22 -0.04
C LEU A 138 8.16 13.70 -1.40
N LEU A 139 7.52 14.70 -2.00
CA LEU A 139 7.94 15.31 -3.25
C LEU A 139 9.30 15.99 -3.08
N ILE A 140 9.45 16.85 -2.06
CA ILE A 140 10.71 17.55 -1.77
C ILE A 140 11.83 16.54 -1.53
N ARG A 141 11.60 15.54 -0.66
CA ARG A 141 12.58 14.47 -0.43
C ARG A 141 12.89 13.71 -1.72
N GLY A 142 11.87 13.32 -2.48
CA GLY A 142 12.01 12.58 -3.73
C GLY A 142 12.87 13.30 -4.77
N VAL A 143 12.69 14.62 -4.96
CA VAL A 143 13.52 15.38 -5.91
C VAL A 143 14.95 15.66 -5.40
N THR A 144 15.18 15.60 -4.09
CA THR A 144 16.53 15.74 -3.52
C THR A 144 17.39 14.47 -3.60
N LEU A 145 16.80 13.31 -3.93
CA LEU A 145 17.55 12.07 -4.10
C LEU A 145 18.26 12.02 -5.48
N PRO A 146 19.51 11.52 -5.55
CA PRO A 146 20.20 11.33 -6.81
C PRO A 146 19.44 10.34 -7.69
N GLY A 147 19.29 10.64 -8.99
CA GLY A 147 18.51 9.83 -9.93
C GLY A 147 17.03 10.19 -10.08
N ALA A 148 16.52 11.19 -9.34
CA ALA A 148 15.12 11.63 -9.44
C ALA A 148 14.72 12.12 -10.84
N SER A 149 15.65 12.71 -11.59
CA SER A 149 15.41 13.22 -12.96
C SER A 149 15.08 12.11 -13.95
N GLU A 150 15.61 10.90 -13.77
CA GLU A 150 15.32 9.75 -14.63
C GLU A 150 13.91 9.20 -14.39
N GLY A 151 13.49 9.12 -13.12
CA GLY A 151 12.12 8.75 -12.76
C GLY A 151 11.07 9.74 -13.27
N ILE A 152 11.35 11.05 -13.18
CA ILE A 152 10.47 12.09 -13.72
C ILE A 152 10.39 12.01 -15.24
N LYS A 153 11.53 11.79 -15.91
CA LYS A 153 11.58 11.63 -17.37
C LYS A 153 10.80 10.40 -17.83
N PHE A 154 10.92 9.27 -17.13
CA PHE A 154 10.15 8.07 -17.42
C PHE A 154 8.63 8.26 -17.24
N TYR A 155 8.21 9.01 -16.22
CA TYR A 155 6.78 9.29 -16.00
C TYR A 155 6.20 10.29 -16.99
N LEU A 156 6.97 11.32 -17.37
CA LEU A 156 6.48 12.42 -18.20
C LEU A 156 6.70 12.22 -19.71
N TYR A 157 7.69 11.43 -20.14
CA TYR A 157 7.96 11.22 -21.56
C TYR A 157 6.96 10.19 -22.13
N PRO A 158 6.00 10.60 -22.96
CA PRO A 158 4.97 9.70 -23.44
C PRO A 158 5.46 8.95 -24.68
N ASP A 159 5.37 7.62 -24.65
CA ASP A 159 5.49 6.80 -25.85
C ASP A 159 4.25 6.98 -26.73
N VAL A 160 4.34 7.84 -27.74
CA VAL A 160 3.24 8.18 -28.67
C VAL A 160 2.70 6.97 -29.44
N SER A 161 3.49 5.90 -29.56
CA SER A 161 3.07 4.62 -30.13
C SER A 161 1.99 3.92 -29.29
N ARG A 162 2.02 4.03 -27.96
CA ARG A 162 1.04 3.41 -27.05
C ARG A 162 -0.32 4.11 -27.03
N LEU A 163 -0.39 5.34 -27.52
CA LEU A 163 -1.63 6.10 -27.67
C LEU A 163 -2.40 5.73 -28.94
N SER A 164 -1.77 5.04 -29.90
CA SER A 164 -2.40 4.58 -31.14
C SER A 164 -3.30 3.36 -30.92
N ASP A 165 -3.02 2.57 -29.88
CA ASP A 165 -3.78 1.37 -29.54
C ASP A 165 -5.20 1.70 -29.03
N PRO A 166 -6.25 1.15 -29.66
CA PRO A 166 -7.64 1.34 -29.23
C PRO A 166 -7.89 0.90 -27.76
N GLN A 167 -7.09 -0.06 -27.28
CA GLN A 167 -7.18 -0.61 -25.93
C GLN A 167 -6.73 0.37 -24.84
N VAL A 168 -5.81 1.30 -25.15
CA VAL A 168 -5.31 2.33 -24.22
C VAL A 168 -6.22 3.56 -24.22
N ARG A 169 -6.78 3.89 -25.40
CA ARG A 169 -7.55 5.13 -25.61
C ARG A 169 -8.94 5.13 -24.96
N TRP A 170 -9.65 3.99 -24.90
CA TRP A 170 -11.08 3.99 -24.52
C TRP A 170 -11.49 2.99 -23.44
N THR A 171 -10.89 1.80 -23.37
CA THR A 171 -11.54 0.66 -22.68
C THR A 171 -10.93 0.24 -21.34
N LYS A 172 -9.66 0.54 -21.05
CA LYS A 172 -9.02 0.07 -19.80
C LYS A 172 -8.77 1.10 -18.72
N HIS A 173 -8.42 2.35 -19.04
CA HIS A 173 -7.98 3.30 -18.01
C HIS A 173 -8.85 4.55 -17.89
N SER A 174 -9.14 5.26 -18.98
CA SER A 174 -9.82 6.57 -18.84
C SER A 174 -11.29 6.46 -18.38
N GLY A 175 -12.09 5.59 -19.01
CA GLY A 175 -13.51 5.44 -18.65
C GLY A 175 -13.76 4.83 -17.27
N ARG A 176 -12.93 3.87 -16.84
CA ARG A 176 -13.06 3.23 -15.51
C ARG A 176 -12.62 4.16 -14.38
N HIS A 177 -11.48 4.84 -14.53
CA HIS A 177 -10.98 5.73 -13.48
C HIS A 177 -11.91 6.93 -13.22
N VAL A 178 -12.60 7.43 -14.26
CA VAL A 178 -13.59 8.50 -14.11
C VAL A 178 -14.81 7.99 -13.35
N VAL A 179 -15.35 6.83 -13.71
CA VAL A 179 -16.53 6.24 -13.05
C VAL A 179 -16.27 5.91 -11.57
N TYR A 180 -15.09 5.37 -11.23
CA TYR A 180 -14.72 5.09 -9.83
C TYR A 180 -14.42 6.34 -8.99
N ARG A 181 -14.18 7.51 -9.60
CA ARG A 181 -13.97 8.77 -8.86
C ARG A 181 -15.27 9.51 -8.53
N THR A 182 -16.36 9.20 -9.23
CA THR A 182 -17.64 9.91 -9.12
C THR A 182 -18.74 9.14 -8.41
N ALA A 183 -18.48 7.88 -8.03
CA ALA A 183 -19.40 7.04 -7.25
C ALA A 183 -18.91 6.93 -5.80
#